data_AF-A0A7S1F819-F1
#
_entry.id   AF-A0A7S1F819-F1
#
_cell.length_a   1.000
_cell.length_b   1.000
_cell.length_c   1.000
_cell.angle_alpha   90.00
_cell.angle_beta   90.00
_cell.angle_gamma   90.00
#
_symmetry.space_group_name_H-M   'P 1'
#
loop_
_entity.id
_entity.type
_entity.pdbx_description
1 polymer ?
#
loop_
_entity_poly.entity_id
_entity_poly.type
_entity_poly.pdbx_seq_one_letter_code
_entity_poly.pdbx_strand_id
1 'polypeptide(L)'
;MSYPAVYRQQEVEEDDQGLLTNCFGIASDSDDEGGGEAIQITGQLLPPTITGMFVATLIRDAHKLSTGGISAWHAILKVGRFNVAFWAYLFVMFLQIFVVVEMKILVTPMYVSSIRSTYDAFESVMYTDASGVAHTYNTVNGFARGIGGHLDEQNFNLLSADVQAEACRIPLSQPMYLFVILLLWTLTCFDNIRGIGSTIMRVLWFSTPCVDSMADALQTVKDDPNARNVVGLTCTFKILITITLCGPLLVAILLLWLGSRWLLATVGFDILLLNSVALEFILLLPELIYTAIVPLRTRYEVENTYINPVTPEEHRNFFSYFGTFGFGILAIAYALLYMFVFQQVLPDYNWDVHEVCETFLEKIRSGMAG
;
A
#
# COMPACT_ATOMS: atom_id res chain seq x y z
N MET A 1 -12.77 -13.39 -16.05
CA MET A 1 -11.97 -13.89 -17.19
C MET A 1 -10.55 -14.06 -16.64
N SER A 2 -10.25 -15.26 -16.12
CA SER A 2 -9.02 -15.54 -15.37
C SER A 2 -8.01 -16.16 -16.34
N TYR A 3 -6.86 -15.51 -16.54
CA TYR A 3 -5.77 -16.09 -17.32
C TYR A 3 -5.03 -17.11 -16.44
N PRO A 4 -4.75 -18.34 -16.93
CA PRO A 4 -3.89 -19.25 -16.21
C PRO A 4 -2.45 -18.71 -16.25
N ALA A 5 -1.88 -18.42 -15.09
CA ALA A 5 -0.45 -18.19 -14.94
C ALA A 5 0.28 -19.50 -15.26
N VAL A 6 0.79 -19.62 -16.49
CA VAL A 6 1.66 -20.71 -16.91
C VAL A 6 3.03 -20.44 -16.30
N TYR A 7 3.29 -20.98 -15.12
CA TYR A 7 4.64 -21.15 -14.60
C TYR A 7 5.36 -22.19 -15.47
N ARG A 8 6.17 -21.73 -16.41
CA ARG A 8 7.11 -22.58 -17.15
C ARG A 8 8.32 -22.83 -16.25
N GLN A 9 8.38 -23.99 -15.60
CA GLN A 9 9.61 -24.49 -15.02
C GLN A 9 10.60 -24.73 -16.18
N GLN A 10 11.70 -23.98 -16.18
CA GLN A 10 12.81 -24.17 -17.11
C GLN A 10 13.80 -25.13 -16.42
N GLU A 11 13.98 -26.33 -16.96
CA GLU A 11 15.14 -27.17 -16.67
C GLU A 11 16.37 -26.48 -17.27
N VAL A 12 17.34 -26.13 -16.42
CA VAL A 12 18.62 -25.56 -16.83
C VAL A 12 19.51 -26.73 -17.21
N GLU A 13 19.79 -26.90 -18.50
CA GLU A 13 20.88 -27.76 -18.99
C GLU A 13 22.20 -27.06 -18.64
N GLU A 14 22.87 -27.55 -17.59
CA GLU A 14 24.27 -27.26 -17.29
C GLU A 14 25.16 -27.96 -18.32
N ASP A 15 25.57 -27.27 -19.38
CA ASP A 15 26.74 -27.66 -20.17
C ASP A 15 27.60 -26.42 -20.44
N ASP A 16 28.90 -26.55 -20.12
CA ASP A 16 30.02 -25.63 -20.40
C ASP A 16 30.10 -24.28 -19.64
N GLN A 17 30.46 -24.34 -18.35
CA GLN A 17 31.16 -23.24 -17.63
C GLN A 17 32.60 -23.59 -17.20
N GLY A 18 33.29 -24.41 -17.99
CA GLY A 18 34.71 -24.66 -17.81
C GLY A 18 35.56 -23.80 -18.73
N LEU A 19 35.84 -22.54 -18.37
CA LEU A 19 37.04 -21.74 -18.73
C LEU A 19 36.73 -20.27 -18.50
N LEU A 20 37.20 -19.68 -17.39
CA LEU A 20 37.67 -18.27 -17.24
C LEU A 20 37.82 -17.82 -15.78
N THR A 21 37.74 -18.73 -14.81
CA THR A 21 38.03 -18.42 -13.39
C THR A 21 39.48 -18.78 -13.05
N ASN A 22 40.45 -18.01 -13.55
CA ASN A 22 41.85 -18.15 -13.11
C ASN A 22 42.58 -16.81 -13.26
N CYS A 23 42.49 -15.94 -12.24
CA CYS A 23 43.43 -14.81 -12.07
C CYS A 23 43.46 -14.16 -10.67
N PHE A 24 42.64 -14.57 -9.71
CA PHE A 24 42.78 -14.09 -8.32
C PHE A 24 42.93 -15.28 -7.38
N GLY A 25 44.19 -15.63 -7.09
CA GLY A 25 44.57 -16.58 -6.07
C GLY A 25 44.34 -16.00 -4.68
N ILE A 26 43.13 -16.15 -4.17
CA ILE A 26 42.85 -16.14 -2.74
C ILE A 26 42.50 -17.60 -2.40
N ALA A 27 43.45 -18.32 -1.83
CA ALA A 27 43.20 -19.63 -1.28
C ALA A 27 42.36 -19.47 -0.01
N SER A 28 41.04 -19.70 -0.13
CA SER A 28 40.17 -19.93 1.01
C SER A 28 40.06 -21.43 1.25
N ASP A 29 40.75 -21.93 2.27
CA ASP A 29 40.46 -23.23 2.87
C ASP A 29 39.08 -23.13 3.54
N SER A 30 38.09 -23.86 3.03
CA SER A 30 36.77 -24.00 3.67
C SER A 30 36.16 -25.37 3.39
N ASP A 31 36.55 -26.34 4.21
CA ASP A 31 35.93 -27.67 4.36
C ASP A 31 34.61 -27.61 5.16
N ASP A 32 33.73 -26.66 4.85
CA ASP A 32 32.37 -26.64 5.40
C ASP A 32 31.41 -27.10 4.29
N GLU A 33 31.37 -28.40 4.04
CA GLU A 33 30.46 -29.12 3.12
C GLU A 33 28.97 -29.06 3.58
N GLY A 34 28.57 -27.97 4.23
CA GLY A 34 27.18 -27.59 4.40
C GLY A 34 26.69 -26.92 3.13
N GLY A 35 26.51 -27.69 2.05
CA GLY A 35 26.04 -27.24 0.73
C GLY A 35 24.70 -26.51 0.78
N GLY A 36 24.72 -25.23 1.16
CA GLY A 36 23.59 -24.34 1.04
C GLY A 36 23.43 -23.99 -0.43
N GLU A 37 22.52 -24.70 -1.10
CA GLU A 37 22.12 -24.44 -2.48
C GLU A 37 21.85 -22.94 -2.68
N ALA A 38 22.80 -22.27 -3.36
CA ALA A 38 22.68 -20.86 -3.70
C ALA A 38 21.64 -20.74 -4.82
N ILE A 39 20.57 -20.00 -4.55
CA ILE A 39 19.52 -19.78 -5.55
C ILE A 39 19.96 -18.62 -6.43
N GLN A 40 20.12 -18.87 -7.73
CA GLN A 40 20.38 -17.82 -8.71
C GLN A 40 19.15 -16.93 -8.84
N ILE A 41 19.27 -15.65 -8.48
CA ILE A 41 18.15 -14.72 -8.55
C ILE A 41 18.03 -14.18 -9.96
N THR A 42 16.89 -14.47 -10.59
CA THR A 42 16.49 -13.77 -11.80
C THR A 42 16.16 -12.32 -11.48
N GLY A 43 16.52 -11.40 -12.37
CA GLY A 43 16.25 -9.97 -12.19
C GLY A 43 14.80 -9.69 -11.81
N GLN A 44 14.58 -8.64 -11.01
CA GLN A 44 13.23 -8.28 -10.62
C GLN A 44 12.53 -7.57 -11.78
N LEU A 45 11.34 -8.05 -12.12
CA LEU A 45 10.48 -7.44 -13.12
C LEU A 45 10.01 -6.06 -12.66
N LEU A 46 9.94 -5.10 -13.60
CA LEU A 46 9.22 -3.85 -13.33
C LEU A 46 7.73 -4.15 -13.09
N PRO A 47 7.10 -3.50 -12.10
CA PRO A 47 5.70 -3.75 -11.80
C PRO A 47 4.83 -3.39 -13.01
N PRO A 48 3.78 -4.20 -13.33
CA PRO A 48 2.88 -3.98 -14.46
C PRO A 48 1.89 -2.84 -14.17
N THR A 49 2.42 -1.65 -13.90
CA THR A 49 1.66 -0.43 -13.60
C THR A 49 2.02 0.68 -14.59
N ILE A 50 1.21 1.72 -14.67
CA ILE A 50 1.53 2.90 -15.50
C ILE A 50 2.87 3.52 -15.09
N THR A 51 3.22 3.50 -13.81
CA THR A 51 4.52 3.95 -13.31
C THR A 51 5.65 3.06 -13.82
N GLY A 52 5.49 1.73 -13.74
CA GLY A 52 6.46 0.78 -14.31
C GLY A 52 6.63 0.94 -15.82
N MET A 53 5.54 1.19 -16.55
CA MET A 53 5.57 1.51 -17.98
C MET A 53 6.36 2.78 -18.27
N PHE A 54 6.12 3.85 -17.51
CA PHE A 54 6.82 5.11 -17.67
C PHE A 54 8.33 4.92 -17.45
N VAL A 55 8.72 4.24 -16.36
CA VAL A 55 10.13 3.93 -16.05
C VAL A 55 10.76 3.07 -17.15
N ALA A 56 10.11 1.99 -17.58
CA ALA A 56 10.61 1.12 -18.65
C ALA A 56 10.82 1.89 -19.97
N THR A 57 9.84 2.72 -20.34
CA THR A 57 9.88 3.54 -21.56
C THR A 57 11.01 4.57 -21.48
N LEU A 58 11.12 5.26 -20.35
CA LEU A 58 12.17 6.25 -20.09
C LEU A 58 13.57 5.63 -20.25
N ILE A 59 13.84 4.48 -19.62
CA ILE A 59 15.13 3.79 -19.71
C ILE A 59 15.40 3.29 -21.14
N ARG A 60 14.45 2.55 -21.74
CA ARG A 60 14.63 1.92 -23.06
C ARG A 60 14.77 2.95 -24.19
N ASP A 61 14.01 4.03 -24.14
CA ASP A 61 14.07 5.06 -25.18
C ASP A 61 15.33 5.92 -25.05
N ALA A 62 15.75 6.27 -23.84
CA ALA A 62 17.02 6.96 -23.61
C ALA A 62 18.24 6.13 -24.04
N HIS A 63 18.26 4.83 -23.72
CA HIS A 63 19.32 3.93 -24.18
C HIS A 63 19.41 3.89 -25.70
N LYS A 64 18.29 3.64 -26.40
CA LYS A 64 18.31 3.58 -27.86
C LYS A 64 18.71 4.92 -28.50
N LEU A 65 18.25 6.05 -27.95
CA LEU A 65 18.65 7.37 -28.46
C LEU A 65 20.13 7.66 -28.27
N SER A 66 20.77 7.12 -27.22
CA SER A 66 22.19 7.34 -26.94
C SER A 66 23.13 6.38 -27.68
N THR A 67 22.69 5.18 -28.06
CA THR A 67 23.52 4.25 -28.87
C THR A 67 23.77 4.71 -30.31
N GLY A 68 23.09 5.78 -30.76
CA GLY A 68 23.20 6.27 -32.14
C GLY A 68 22.61 5.32 -33.19
N GLY A 69 22.75 5.67 -34.47
CA GLY A 69 22.32 4.82 -35.60
C GLY A 69 20.81 4.75 -35.86
N ILE A 70 20.01 5.57 -35.15
CA ILE A 70 18.56 5.62 -35.33
C ILE A 70 18.20 6.62 -36.41
N SER A 71 17.38 6.21 -37.39
CA SER A 71 16.84 7.15 -38.37
C SER A 71 15.92 8.18 -37.71
N ALA A 72 15.89 9.41 -38.23
CA ALA A 72 15.10 10.51 -37.64
C ALA A 72 13.63 10.13 -37.37
N TRP A 73 13.03 9.33 -38.27
CA TRP A 73 11.68 8.82 -38.11
C TRP A 73 11.47 7.96 -36.85
N HIS A 74 12.40 7.04 -36.57
CA HIS A 74 12.32 6.19 -35.38
C HIS A 74 12.56 6.99 -34.09
N ALA A 75 13.40 8.03 -34.14
CA ALA A 75 13.58 8.93 -33.00
C ALA A 75 12.27 9.66 -32.66
N ILE A 76 11.55 10.15 -33.67
CA ILE A 76 10.23 10.78 -33.51
C ILE A 76 9.22 9.82 -32.87
N LEU A 77 9.16 8.56 -33.34
CA LEU A 77 8.26 7.56 -32.76
C LEU A 77 8.56 7.28 -31.29
N LYS A 78 9.83 7.25 -30.90
CA LYS A 78 10.26 7.06 -29.50
C LYS A 78 9.89 8.23 -28.62
N VAL A 79 10.11 9.45 -29.10
CA VAL A 79 9.68 10.67 -28.40
C VAL A 79 8.15 10.67 -28.25
N GLY A 80 7.41 10.29 -29.29
CA GLY A 80 5.95 10.15 -29.23
C GLY A 80 5.51 9.14 -28.17
N ARG A 81 6.13 7.96 -28.13
CA ARG A 81 5.85 6.93 -27.12
C ARG A 81 6.16 7.41 -25.70
N PHE A 82 7.31 8.04 -25.50
CA PHE A 82 7.67 8.64 -24.21
C PHE A 82 6.63 9.67 -23.76
N ASN A 83 6.20 10.56 -24.66
CA ASN A 83 5.15 11.54 -24.36
C ASN A 83 3.83 10.87 -23.95
N VAL A 84 3.40 9.82 -24.66
CA VAL A 84 2.18 9.08 -24.30
C VAL A 84 2.32 8.45 -22.90
N ALA A 85 3.46 7.81 -22.60
CA ALA A 85 3.70 7.22 -21.29
C ALA A 85 3.74 8.28 -20.17
N PHE A 86 4.35 9.43 -20.43
CA PHE A 86 4.40 10.56 -19.51
C PHE A 86 3.01 11.11 -19.20
N TRP A 87 2.20 11.39 -20.23
CA TRP A 87 0.83 11.88 -20.04
C TRP A 87 -0.07 10.85 -19.36
N ALA A 88 0.08 9.55 -19.68
CA ALA A 88 -0.63 8.50 -18.98
C ALA A 88 -0.27 8.45 -17.48
N TYR A 89 1.01 8.59 -17.13
CA TYR A 89 1.47 8.67 -15.74
C TYR A 89 0.88 9.89 -15.02
N LEU A 90 0.96 11.08 -15.61
CA LEU A 90 0.37 12.29 -15.03
C LEU A 90 -1.14 12.17 -14.84
N PHE A 91 -1.83 11.57 -15.80
CA PHE A 91 -3.27 11.34 -15.73
C PHE A 91 -3.64 10.41 -14.56
N VAL A 92 -2.95 9.29 -14.39
CA VAL A 92 -3.19 8.38 -13.25
C VAL A 92 -2.88 9.04 -11.92
N MET A 93 -1.75 9.75 -11.82
CA MET A 93 -1.41 10.49 -10.60
C MET A 93 -2.45 11.55 -10.27
N PHE A 94 -2.94 12.28 -11.29
CA PHE A 94 -4.03 13.24 -11.12
C PHE A 94 -5.30 12.55 -10.62
N LEU A 95 -5.71 11.43 -11.21
CA LEU A 95 -6.90 10.70 -10.76
C LEU A 95 -6.76 10.21 -9.31
N GLN A 96 -5.61 9.64 -8.94
CA GLN A 96 -5.39 9.19 -7.56
C GLN A 96 -5.45 10.35 -6.57
N ILE A 97 -4.76 11.46 -6.86
CA ILE A 97 -4.79 12.66 -6.02
C ILE A 97 -6.22 13.23 -5.94
N PHE A 98 -6.92 13.32 -7.07
CA PHE A 98 -8.30 13.80 -7.14
C PHE A 98 -9.20 12.98 -6.22
N VAL A 99 -9.20 11.65 -6.34
CA VAL A 99 -10.04 10.78 -5.51
C VAL A 99 -9.68 10.89 -4.03
N VAL A 100 -8.39 10.98 -3.68
CA VAL A 100 -7.94 11.20 -2.29
C VAL A 100 -8.43 12.54 -1.74
N VAL A 101 -8.39 13.59 -2.55
CA VAL A 101 -8.88 14.93 -2.17
C VAL A 101 -10.39 14.93 -1.99
N GLU A 102 -11.15 14.33 -2.90
CA GLU A 102 -12.61 14.21 -2.78
C GLU A 102 -13.00 13.36 -1.56
N MET A 103 -12.27 12.28 -1.28
CA MET A 103 -12.47 11.47 -0.07
C MET A 103 -12.25 12.30 1.21
N LYS A 104 -11.25 13.19 1.21
CA LYS A 104 -10.97 14.08 2.34
C LYS A 104 -12.01 15.19 2.49
N ILE A 105 -12.49 15.78 1.39
CA ILE A 105 -13.36 16.96 1.41
C ILE A 105 -14.84 16.58 1.52
N LEU A 106 -15.30 15.62 0.72
CA LEU A 106 -16.72 15.28 0.62
C LEU A 106 -17.11 14.14 1.57
N VAL A 107 -16.29 13.09 1.62
CA VAL A 107 -16.67 11.84 2.27
C VAL A 107 -16.37 11.88 3.77
N THR A 108 -15.10 12.10 4.13
CA THR A 108 -14.64 12.00 5.53
C THR A 108 -15.40 12.93 6.50
N PRO A 109 -15.65 14.21 6.18
CA PRO A 109 -16.31 15.12 7.13
C PRO A 109 -17.75 14.73 7.43
N MET A 110 -18.48 14.20 6.43
CA MET A 110 -19.85 13.72 6.59
C MET A 110 -19.91 12.57 7.60
N TYR A 111 -19.08 11.55 7.42
CA TYR A 111 -19.02 10.41 8.34
C TYR A 111 -18.54 10.82 9.74
N VAL A 112 -17.51 11.68 9.84
CA VAL A 112 -17.01 12.18 11.13
C VAL A 112 -18.08 13.01 11.86
N SER A 113 -18.87 13.82 11.15
CA SER A 113 -19.97 14.56 11.78
C SER A 113 -21.09 13.64 12.24
N SER A 114 -21.44 12.63 11.43
CA SER A 114 -22.50 11.67 11.75
C SER A 114 -22.16 10.91 13.03
N ILE A 115 -21.00 10.25 13.08
CA ILE A 115 -20.58 9.45 14.24
C ILE A 115 -20.45 10.29 15.52
N ARG A 116 -20.03 11.56 15.40
CA ARG A 116 -19.97 12.48 16.54
C ARG A 116 -21.35 12.86 17.06
N SER A 117 -22.33 13.06 16.17
CA SER A 117 -23.72 13.32 16.56
C SER A 117 -24.35 12.11 17.23
N THR A 118 -24.08 10.89 16.72
CA THR A 118 -24.55 9.65 17.33
C THR A 118 -23.98 9.48 18.74
N TYR A 119 -22.67 9.69 18.90
CA TYR A 119 -22.01 9.55 20.19
C TYR A 119 -22.42 10.66 21.18
N ASP A 120 -22.62 11.89 20.72
CA ASP A 120 -23.18 13.00 21.51
C ASP A 120 -24.58 12.67 22.06
N ALA A 121 -25.46 12.15 21.21
CA ALA A 121 -26.80 11.71 21.63
C ALA A 121 -26.73 10.60 22.70
N PHE A 122 -25.82 9.64 22.53
CA PHE A 122 -25.56 8.60 23.52
C PHE A 122 -25.06 9.19 24.85
N GLU A 123 -23.99 9.97 24.84
CA GLU A 123 -23.37 10.50 26.07
C GLU A 123 -24.31 11.44 26.84
N SER A 124 -25.12 12.25 26.13
CA SER A 124 -26.08 13.17 26.77
C SER A 124 -27.08 12.46 27.70
N VAL A 125 -27.46 11.22 27.38
CA VAL A 125 -28.39 10.42 28.19
C VAL A 125 -27.64 9.55 29.20
N MET A 126 -26.55 8.92 28.78
CA MET A 126 -25.79 7.98 29.62
C MET A 126 -25.10 8.65 30.81
N TYR A 127 -24.78 9.95 30.71
CA TYR A 127 -24.13 10.73 31.77
C TYR A 127 -25.09 11.70 32.47
N THR A 128 -26.41 11.53 32.34
CA THR A 128 -27.40 12.31 33.09
C THR A 128 -27.81 11.54 34.34
N ASP A 129 -27.65 12.15 35.52
CA ASP A 129 -28.05 11.48 36.76
C ASP A 129 -29.58 11.43 36.96
N ALA A 130 -30.03 10.70 37.98
CA ALA A 130 -31.44 10.60 38.34
C ALA A 130 -32.10 11.95 38.70
N SER A 131 -31.31 13.01 38.97
CA SER A 131 -31.81 14.37 39.23
C SER A 131 -31.91 15.20 37.95
N GLY A 132 -31.54 14.64 36.79
CA GLY A 132 -31.52 15.34 35.51
C GLY A 132 -30.32 16.25 35.31
N VAL A 133 -29.26 16.11 36.12
CA VAL A 133 -28.03 16.88 35.95
C VAL A 133 -27.10 16.14 34.99
N ALA A 134 -26.75 16.79 33.89
CA ALA A 134 -25.81 16.26 32.89
C ALA A 134 -24.36 16.39 33.38
N HIS A 135 -23.66 15.27 33.50
CA HIS A 135 -22.23 15.19 33.86
C HIS A 135 -21.37 15.11 32.61
N THR A 136 -21.51 16.11 31.73
CA THR A 136 -20.80 16.20 30.45
C THR A 136 -20.11 17.55 30.27
N TYR A 137 -19.01 17.60 29.49
CA TYR A 137 -18.39 18.84 29.03
C TYR A 137 -18.42 18.94 27.50
N ASN A 138 -18.48 20.14 26.95
CA ASN A 138 -18.49 20.33 25.49
C ASN A 138 -17.07 20.37 24.91
N THR A 139 -16.84 19.59 23.86
CA THR A 139 -15.62 19.64 23.04
C THR A 139 -15.52 20.94 22.25
N VAL A 140 -14.37 21.19 21.63
CA VAL A 140 -14.13 22.34 20.73
C VAL A 140 -15.15 22.41 19.58
N ASN A 141 -15.76 21.27 19.21
CA ASN A 141 -16.77 21.19 18.15
C ASN A 141 -18.22 21.25 18.68
N GLY A 142 -18.42 21.46 19.98
CA GLY A 142 -19.75 21.59 20.59
C GLY A 142 -20.47 20.29 20.93
N PHE A 143 -19.79 19.14 20.82
CA PHE A 143 -20.34 17.84 21.25
C PHE A 143 -20.03 17.59 22.73
N ALA A 144 -21.01 17.15 23.50
CA ALA A 144 -20.93 16.74 24.90
C ALA A 144 -20.09 15.47 25.05
N ARG A 145 -19.24 15.42 26.07
CA ARG A 145 -18.39 14.27 26.46
C ARG A 145 -18.59 13.94 27.92
N GLY A 146 -18.74 12.66 28.23
CA GLY A 146 -18.97 12.17 29.58
C GLY A 146 -17.78 12.40 30.50
N ILE A 147 -18.07 12.78 31.76
CA ILE A 147 -17.08 12.86 32.83
C ILE A 147 -16.96 11.48 33.49
N GLY A 148 -15.75 10.94 33.58
CA GLY A 148 -15.50 9.61 34.17
C GLY A 148 -16.09 9.46 35.58
N GLY A 149 -16.72 8.31 35.84
CA GLY A 149 -17.37 7.99 37.12
C GLY A 149 -18.86 8.33 37.21
N HIS A 150 -19.42 8.99 36.19
CA HIS A 150 -20.85 9.35 36.12
C HIS A 150 -21.65 8.57 35.06
N LEU A 151 -21.09 7.47 34.54
CA LEU A 151 -21.78 6.61 33.58
C LEU A 151 -22.87 5.81 34.30
N ASP A 152 -24.13 5.93 33.87
CA ASP A 152 -25.24 5.10 34.34
C ASP A 152 -25.74 4.18 33.21
N GLU A 153 -25.37 2.91 33.27
CA GLU A 153 -25.75 1.90 32.27
C GLU A 153 -27.28 1.72 32.15
N GLN A 154 -28.04 2.01 33.22
CA GLN A 154 -29.50 1.83 33.21
C GLN A 154 -30.18 2.84 32.29
N ASN A 155 -29.57 4.02 32.13
CA ASN A 155 -30.04 5.06 31.23
C ASN A 155 -30.01 4.63 29.76
N PHE A 156 -29.30 3.56 29.40
CA PHE A 156 -29.35 3.04 28.05
C PHE A 156 -30.77 2.69 27.62
N ASN A 157 -31.61 2.21 28.54
CA ASN A 157 -33.02 1.91 28.27
C ASN A 157 -33.89 3.15 28.04
N LEU A 158 -33.40 4.34 28.41
CA LEU A 158 -34.07 5.61 28.16
C LEU A 158 -33.81 6.13 26.74
N LEU A 159 -32.76 5.64 26.08
CA LEU A 159 -32.50 5.95 24.68
C LEU A 159 -33.57 5.32 23.78
N SER A 160 -33.89 5.99 22.67
CA SER A 160 -34.73 5.38 21.64
C SER A 160 -34.02 4.18 21.01
N ALA A 161 -34.80 3.19 20.56
CA ALA A 161 -34.26 1.99 19.93
C ALA A 161 -33.34 2.29 18.73
N ASP A 162 -33.65 3.36 17.98
CA ASP A 162 -32.83 3.81 16.85
C ASP A 162 -31.45 4.31 17.32
N VAL A 163 -31.40 5.13 18.38
CA VAL A 163 -30.13 5.65 18.92
C VAL A 163 -29.31 4.54 19.58
N GLN A 164 -29.96 3.60 20.28
CA GLN A 164 -29.29 2.41 20.80
C GLN A 164 -28.62 1.61 19.67
N ALA A 165 -29.37 1.32 18.61
CA ALA A 165 -28.86 0.58 17.46
C ALA A 165 -27.73 1.33 16.75
N GLU A 166 -27.86 2.64 16.57
CA GLU A 166 -26.84 3.46 15.90
C GLU A 166 -25.56 3.59 16.73
N ALA A 167 -25.66 3.83 18.05
CA ALA A 167 -24.53 3.85 18.96
C ALA A 167 -23.78 2.51 18.99
N CYS A 168 -24.52 1.39 19.03
CA CYS A 168 -23.92 0.07 18.99
C CYS A 168 -23.33 -0.31 17.63
N ARG A 169 -23.62 0.45 16.56
CA ARG A 169 -22.99 0.32 15.24
C ARG A 169 -21.73 1.18 15.07
N ILE A 170 -21.33 1.95 16.08
CA ILE A 170 -20.04 2.64 16.09
C ILE A 170 -18.92 1.57 16.11
N PRO A 171 -17.94 1.59 15.19
CA PRO A 171 -16.94 0.51 15.10
C PRO A 171 -16.14 0.26 16.39
N LEU A 172 -15.95 1.29 17.22
CA LEU A 172 -15.27 1.17 18.52
C LEU A 172 -16.07 0.37 19.55
N SER A 173 -17.39 0.16 19.35
CA SER A 173 -18.19 -0.73 20.19
C SER A 173 -17.79 -2.20 20.04
N GLN A 174 -17.07 -2.56 18.96
CA GLN A 174 -16.56 -3.90 18.67
C GLN A 174 -15.08 -3.80 18.28
N PRO A 175 -14.17 -3.50 19.23
CA PRO A 175 -12.78 -3.16 18.94
C PRO A 175 -12.03 -4.23 18.16
N MET A 176 -12.32 -5.51 18.41
CA MET A 176 -11.67 -6.61 17.70
C MET A 176 -12.06 -6.64 16.22
N TYR A 177 -13.32 -6.34 15.88
CA TYR A 177 -13.76 -6.26 14.49
C TYR A 177 -13.09 -5.09 13.77
N LEU A 178 -13.09 -3.90 14.39
CA LEU A 178 -12.41 -2.72 13.85
C LEU A 178 -10.91 -2.96 13.69
N PHE A 179 -10.25 -3.58 14.67
CA PHE A 179 -8.82 -3.90 14.62
C PHE A 179 -8.48 -4.78 13.43
N VAL A 180 -9.26 -5.84 13.16
CA VAL A 180 -9.03 -6.72 12.02
C VAL A 180 -9.16 -5.95 10.69
N ILE A 181 -10.20 -5.12 10.54
CA ILE A 181 -10.38 -4.32 9.31
C ILE A 181 -9.25 -3.29 9.13
N LEU A 182 -8.86 -2.58 10.19
CA LEU A 182 -7.74 -1.64 10.16
C LEU A 182 -6.41 -2.34 9.88
N LEU A 183 -6.19 -3.54 10.42
CA LEU A 183 -5.00 -4.34 10.16
C LEU A 183 -4.93 -4.78 8.70
N LEU A 184 -6.02 -5.30 8.14
CA LEU A 184 -6.12 -5.66 6.73
C LEU A 184 -5.82 -4.44 5.84
N TRP A 185 -6.46 -3.30 6.11
CA TRP A 185 -6.20 -2.06 5.42
C TRP A 185 -4.72 -1.64 5.49
N THR A 186 -4.13 -1.70 6.69
CA THR A 186 -2.72 -1.34 6.92
C THR A 186 -1.78 -2.25 6.15
N LEU A 187 -2.04 -3.57 6.13
CA LEU A 187 -1.26 -4.54 5.37
C LEU A 187 -1.34 -4.26 3.86
N THR A 188 -2.52 -3.93 3.33
CA THR A 188 -2.70 -3.56 1.91
C THR A 188 -1.89 -2.32 1.54
N CYS A 189 -1.89 -1.27 2.40
CA CYS A 189 -1.04 -0.10 2.18
C CYS A 189 0.45 -0.44 2.30
N PHE A 190 0.83 -1.27 3.27
CA PHE A 190 2.22 -1.65 3.50
C PHE A 190 2.80 -2.47 2.36
N ASP A 191 2.02 -3.36 1.76
CA ASP A 191 2.42 -4.10 0.56
C ASP A 191 2.77 -3.15 -0.59
N ASN A 192 1.90 -2.17 -0.86
CA ASN A 192 2.13 -1.13 -1.86
C ASN A 192 3.37 -0.27 -1.53
N ILE A 193 3.48 0.21 -0.30
CA ILE A 193 4.61 1.02 0.18
C ILE A 193 5.92 0.23 0.08
N ARG A 194 5.93 -1.04 0.47
CA ARG A 194 7.09 -1.94 0.38
C ARG A 194 7.48 -2.18 -1.07
N GLY A 195 6.53 -2.42 -1.96
CA GLY A 195 6.78 -2.60 -3.40
C GLY A 195 7.48 -1.40 -4.01
N ILE A 196 6.92 -0.20 -3.81
CA ILE A 196 7.49 1.06 -4.31
C ILE A 196 8.83 1.35 -3.63
N GLY A 197 8.90 1.23 -2.31
CA GLY A 197 10.11 1.47 -1.52
C GLY A 197 11.26 0.55 -1.92
N SER A 198 10.99 -0.74 -2.15
CA SER A 198 12.00 -1.69 -2.63
C SER A 198 12.57 -1.29 -3.99
N THR A 199 11.71 -0.81 -4.89
CA THR A 199 12.11 -0.34 -6.22
C THR A 199 12.97 0.92 -6.12
N ILE A 200 12.57 1.90 -5.29
CA ILE A 200 13.37 3.11 -5.03
C ILE A 200 14.72 2.73 -4.44
N MET A 201 14.75 1.86 -3.43
CA MET A 201 15.97 1.46 -2.74
C MET A 201 16.96 0.77 -3.70
N ARG A 202 16.47 -0.11 -4.58
CA ARG A 202 17.28 -0.79 -5.60
C ARG A 202 17.80 0.19 -6.65
N VAL A 203 16.95 1.06 -7.19
CA VAL A 203 17.33 2.03 -8.24
C VAL A 203 18.36 3.04 -7.72
N LEU A 204 18.17 3.58 -6.51
CA LEU A 204 19.04 4.63 -5.97
C LEU A 204 20.35 4.10 -5.39
N TRP A 205 20.28 3.14 -4.48
CA TRP A 205 21.36 2.90 -3.52
C TRP A 205 22.18 1.65 -3.83
N PHE A 206 21.58 0.56 -4.28
CA PHE A 206 22.26 -0.73 -4.23
C PHE A 206 22.46 -1.41 -5.60
N SER A 207 21.49 -1.38 -6.51
CA SER A 207 21.51 -2.28 -7.67
C SER A 207 22.13 -1.71 -8.93
N THR A 208 21.99 -0.41 -9.17
CA THR A 208 22.42 0.18 -10.45
C THR A 208 23.58 1.14 -10.22
N PRO A 209 24.81 0.88 -10.70
CA PRO A 209 25.88 1.89 -10.69
C PRO A 209 25.50 3.12 -11.54
N CYS A 210 26.09 4.28 -11.22
CA CYS A 210 26.01 5.42 -12.13
C CYS A 210 26.93 5.15 -13.34
N VAL A 211 26.37 5.24 -14.54
CA VAL A 211 27.11 5.18 -15.80
C VAL A 211 27.18 6.57 -16.43
N ASP A 212 28.23 6.84 -17.20
CA ASP A 212 28.42 8.15 -17.85
C ASP A 212 27.44 8.35 -19.03
N SER A 213 27.05 7.25 -19.69
CA SER A 213 26.17 7.27 -20.84
C SER A 213 24.99 6.31 -20.67
N MET A 214 23.81 6.73 -21.14
CA MET A 214 22.65 5.84 -21.22
C MET A 214 22.84 4.71 -22.25
N ALA A 215 23.86 4.77 -23.10
CA ALA A 215 24.18 3.72 -24.05
C ALA A 215 24.63 2.43 -23.34
N ASP A 216 25.15 2.55 -22.12
CA ASP A 216 25.62 1.42 -21.30
C ASP A 216 24.56 0.99 -20.27
N ALA A 217 23.34 1.51 -20.35
CA ALA A 217 22.31 1.30 -19.34
C ALA A 217 21.64 -0.09 -19.41
N LEU A 218 21.62 -0.71 -20.60
CA LEU A 218 20.91 -1.97 -20.85
C LEU A 218 21.84 -3.05 -21.42
N GLN A 219 21.70 -4.26 -20.92
CA GLN A 219 22.31 -5.45 -21.48
C GLN A 219 21.23 -6.45 -21.92
N THR A 220 21.49 -7.15 -23.03
CA THR A 220 20.62 -8.25 -23.48
C THR A 220 20.92 -9.49 -22.64
N VAL A 221 19.87 -10.17 -22.16
CA VAL A 221 20.03 -11.44 -21.43
C VAL A 221 20.51 -12.50 -22.42
N LYS A 222 21.47 -13.34 -22.03
CA LYS A 222 22.08 -14.33 -22.93
C LYS A 222 21.06 -15.30 -23.53
N ASP A 223 20.06 -15.68 -22.74
CA ASP A 223 19.09 -16.72 -23.10
C ASP A 223 17.77 -16.18 -23.68
N ASP A 224 17.52 -14.87 -23.54
CA ASP A 224 16.33 -14.23 -24.11
C ASP A 224 16.70 -12.92 -24.83
N PRO A 225 16.67 -12.90 -26.18
CA PRO A 225 17.00 -11.73 -26.96
C PRO A 225 16.02 -10.57 -26.80
N ASN A 226 14.83 -10.80 -26.22
CA ASN A 226 13.82 -9.79 -25.95
C ASN A 226 13.95 -9.18 -24.56
N ALA A 227 14.51 -9.93 -23.61
CA ALA A 227 14.77 -9.48 -22.26
C ALA A 227 15.91 -8.45 -22.22
N ARG A 228 15.73 -7.44 -21.38
CA ARG A 228 16.72 -6.37 -21.15
C ARG A 228 16.94 -6.21 -19.65
N ASN A 229 18.20 -6.36 -19.24
CA ASN A 229 18.64 -6.12 -17.87
C ASN A 229 19.16 -4.69 -17.76
N VAL A 230 18.66 -3.96 -16.77
CA VAL A 230 19.17 -2.63 -16.40
C VAL A 230 20.45 -2.82 -15.60
N VAL A 231 21.59 -2.60 -16.25
CA VAL A 231 22.94 -2.75 -15.67
C VAL A 231 23.46 -1.48 -15.03
N GLY A 232 22.97 -0.31 -15.45
CA GLY A 232 23.41 0.98 -14.94
C GLY A 232 22.47 2.11 -15.35
N LEU A 233 22.49 3.22 -14.63
CA LEU A 233 21.70 4.41 -14.94
C LEU A 233 22.52 5.67 -14.72
N THR A 234 22.43 6.65 -15.62
CA THR A 234 23.02 7.97 -15.36
C THR A 234 22.40 8.59 -14.11
N CYS A 235 23.18 9.35 -13.34
CA CYS A 235 22.68 9.89 -12.06
C CYS A 235 21.45 10.81 -12.26
N THR A 236 21.36 11.54 -13.37
CA THR A 236 20.18 12.34 -13.73
C THR A 236 18.92 11.47 -13.88
N PHE A 237 19.03 10.32 -14.54
CA PHE A 237 17.90 9.39 -14.71
C PHE A 237 17.50 8.74 -13.39
N LYS A 238 18.46 8.44 -12.49
CA LYS A 238 18.15 7.95 -11.15
C LYS A 238 17.29 8.94 -10.36
N ILE A 239 17.66 10.22 -10.38
CA ILE A 239 16.89 11.28 -9.71
C ILE A 239 15.48 11.39 -10.33
N LEU A 240 15.39 11.39 -11.66
CA LEU A 240 14.11 11.48 -12.36
C LEU A 240 13.18 10.31 -12.02
N ILE A 241 13.68 9.08 -12.10
CA ILE A 241 12.92 7.87 -11.74
C ILE A 241 12.49 7.93 -10.28
N THR A 242 13.38 8.33 -9.38
CA THR A 242 13.06 8.47 -7.95
C THR A 242 11.92 9.45 -7.73
N ILE A 243 11.98 10.64 -8.33
CA ILE A 243 10.91 11.63 -8.22
C ILE A 243 9.58 11.04 -8.69
N THR A 244 9.59 10.26 -9.78
CA THR A 244 8.38 9.62 -10.30
C THR A 244 7.83 8.50 -9.41
N LEU A 245 8.69 7.80 -8.65
CA LEU A 245 8.27 6.78 -7.69
C LEU A 245 7.82 7.38 -6.34
N CYS A 246 8.38 8.54 -5.95
CA CYS A 246 8.01 9.23 -4.72
C CYS A 246 6.56 9.74 -4.71
N GLY A 247 6.00 10.10 -5.87
CA GLY A 247 4.61 10.54 -5.99
C GLY A 247 3.60 9.48 -5.50
N PRO A 248 3.55 8.30 -6.12
CA PRO A 248 2.73 7.18 -5.66
C PRO A 248 2.98 6.78 -4.20
N LEU A 249 4.24 6.81 -3.75
CA LEU A 249 4.59 6.51 -2.36
C LEU A 249 3.93 7.51 -1.38
N LEU A 250 3.99 8.80 -1.69
CA LEU A 250 3.37 9.84 -0.87
C LEU A 250 1.85 9.67 -0.83
N VAL A 251 1.23 9.37 -1.98
CA VAL A 251 -0.22 9.09 -2.05
C VAL A 251 -0.59 7.89 -1.19
N ALA A 252 0.17 6.79 -1.23
CA ALA A 252 -0.08 5.60 -0.41
C ALA A 252 0.02 5.90 1.11
N ILE A 253 1.01 6.68 1.54
CA ILE A 253 1.16 7.09 2.94
C ILE A 253 0.00 7.99 3.38
N LEU A 254 -0.39 8.96 2.55
CA LEU A 254 -1.55 9.82 2.84
C LEU A 254 -2.85 9.03 2.90
N LEU A 255 -3.01 8.06 2.00
CA LEU A 255 -4.18 7.19 1.95
C LEU A 255 -4.25 6.25 3.16
N LEU A 256 -3.13 5.72 3.64
CA LEU A 256 -3.10 4.94 4.89
C LEU A 256 -3.68 5.74 6.06
N TRP A 257 -3.23 7.00 6.23
CA TRP A 257 -3.70 7.88 7.30
C TRP A 257 -5.18 8.27 7.13
N LEU A 258 -5.57 8.74 5.94
CA LEU A 258 -6.94 9.17 5.66
C LEU A 258 -7.93 8.01 5.66
N GLY A 259 -7.52 6.85 5.12
CA GLY A 259 -8.32 5.64 5.09
C GLY A 259 -8.61 5.11 6.49
N SER A 260 -7.61 5.09 7.37
CA SER A 260 -7.81 4.71 8.79
C SER A 260 -8.81 5.64 9.48
N ARG A 261 -8.77 6.94 9.19
CA ARG A 261 -9.72 7.94 9.72
C ARG A 261 -11.13 7.72 9.20
N TRP A 262 -11.26 7.45 7.90
CA TRP A 262 -12.57 7.23 7.27
C TRP A 262 -13.21 5.92 7.74
N LEU A 263 -12.43 4.84 7.85
CA LEU A 263 -12.90 3.56 8.39
C LEU A 263 -13.42 3.72 9.82
N LEU A 264 -12.66 4.37 10.70
CA LEU A 264 -13.08 4.57 12.09
C LEU A 264 -14.31 5.49 12.22
N ALA A 265 -14.54 6.40 11.26
CA ALA A 265 -15.72 7.28 11.22
C ALA A 265 -16.98 6.64 10.64
N THR A 266 -16.90 5.41 10.12
CA THR A 266 -18.04 4.76 9.46
C THR A 266 -19.01 4.19 10.49
N VAL A 267 -20.28 4.57 10.44
CA VAL A 267 -21.33 3.96 11.28
C VAL A 267 -21.89 2.73 10.57
N GLY A 268 -21.77 1.55 11.19
CA GLY A 268 -22.25 0.28 10.64
C GLY A 268 -21.14 -0.63 10.14
N PHE A 269 -21.21 -1.90 10.54
CA PHE A 269 -20.21 -2.93 10.24
C PHE A 269 -20.19 -3.35 8.76
N ASP A 270 -21.35 -3.28 8.09
CA ASP A 270 -21.54 -3.55 6.67
C ASP A 270 -20.89 -2.46 5.79
N ILE A 271 -21.11 -1.20 6.16
CA ILE A 271 -20.54 -0.05 5.47
C ILE A 271 -19.03 -0.01 5.69
N LEU A 272 -18.53 -0.43 6.87
CA LEU A 272 -17.11 -0.48 7.17
C LEU A 272 -16.34 -1.38 6.18
N LEU A 273 -16.86 -2.57 5.89
CA LEU A 273 -16.25 -3.50 4.94
C LEU A 273 -16.33 -2.99 3.49
N LEU A 274 -17.45 -2.37 3.12
CA LEU A 274 -17.59 -1.76 1.80
C LEU A 274 -16.59 -0.61 1.61
N ASN A 275 -16.40 0.23 2.64
CA ASN A 275 -15.45 1.33 2.62
C ASN A 275 -14.00 0.84 2.55
N SER A 276 -13.64 -0.29 3.19
CA SER A 276 -12.29 -0.85 3.07
C SER A 276 -11.99 -1.33 1.64
N VAL A 277 -12.96 -1.95 0.96
CA VAL A 277 -12.81 -2.36 -0.45
C VAL A 277 -12.73 -1.14 -1.37
N ALA A 278 -13.52 -0.10 -1.10
CA ALA A 278 -13.47 1.16 -1.86
C ALA A 278 -12.09 1.84 -1.74
N LEU A 279 -11.46 1.77 -0.56
CA LEU A 279 -10.10 2.27 -0.33
C LEU A 279 -9.05 1.48 -1.10
N GLU A 280 -9.17 0.15 -1.15
CA GLU A 280 -8.29 -0.72 -1.95
C GLU A 280 -8.36 -0.39 -3.44
N PHE A 281 -9.55 -0.10 -3.97
CA PHE A 281 -9.73 0.32 -5.36
C PHE A 281 -8.88 1.56 -5.73
N ILE A 282 -8.68 2.50 -4.80
CA ILE A 282 -7.87 3.70 -5.04
C ILE A 282 -6.38 3.32 -5.22
N LEU A 283 -5.89 2.34 -4.45
CA LEU A 283 -4.52 1.82 -4.56
C LEU A 283 -4.31 1.06 -5.88
N LEU A 284 -5.32 0.28 -6.32
CA LEU A 284 -5.27 -0.53 -7.55
C LEU A 284 -5.47 0.28 -8.84
N LEU A 285 -5.84 1.56 -8.75
CA LEU A 285 -6.12 2.40 -9.91
C LEU A 285 -5.00 2.40 -10.98
N PRO A 286 -3.69 2.49 -10.64
CA PRO A 286 -2.62 2.49 -11.64
C PRO A 286 -2.50 1.17 -12.41
N GLU A 287 -2.79 0.04 -11.75
CA GLU A 287 -2.77 -1.28 -12.38
C GLU A 287 -4.01 -1.48 -13.26
N LEU A 288 -5.17 -1.02 -12.79
CA LEU A 288 -6.41 -1.08 -13.55
C LEU A 288 -6.30 -0.29 -14.86
N ILE A 289 -5.78 0.94 -14.79
CA ILE A 289 -5.58 1.79 -15.98
C ILE A 289 -4.51 1.22 -16.90
N TYR A 290 -3.43 0.65 -16.34
CA TYR A 290 -2.42 -0.08 -17.13
C TYR A 290 -3.05 -1.22 -17.93
N THR A 291 -3.82 -2.08 -17.24
CA THR A 291 -4.45 -3.26 -17.83
C THR A 291 -5.59 -2.92 -18.79
N ALA A 292 -6.19 -1.73 -18.69
CA ALA A 292 -7.24 -1.29 -19.61
C ALA A 292 -6.68 -0.61 -20.87
N ILE A 293 -5.69 0.29 -20.71
CA ILE A 293 -5.32 1.25 -21.77
C ILE A 293 -4.02 0.86 -22.48
N VAL A 294 -3.07 0.22 -21.79
CA VAL A 294 -1.73 0.01 -22.35
C VAL A 294 -1.77 -1.10 -23.42
N PRO A 295 -1.27 -0.84 -24.65
CA PRO A 295 -1.22 -1.86 -25.70
C PRO A 295 -0.37 -3.07 -25.31
N LEU A 296 -0.75 -4.26 -25.80
CA LEU A 296 -0.07 -5.53 -25.48
C LEU A 296 1.44 -5.49 -25.73
N ARG A 297 1.87 -4.84 -26.82
CA ARG A 297 3.30 -4.68 -27.14
C ARG A 297 4.06 -3.94 -26.04
N THR A 298 3.48 -2.86 -25.50
CA THR A 298 4.12 -2.10 -24.43
C THR A 298 4.13 -2.91 -23.13
N ARG A 299 3.10 -3.71 -22.86
CA ARG A 299 3.10 -4.61 -21.70
C ARG A 299 4.23 -5.62 -21.77
N TYR A 300 4.38 -6.27 -22.92
CA TYR A 300 5.49 -7.17 -23.17
C TYR A 300 6.84 -6.48 -22.99
N GLU A 301 7.00 -5.21 -23.38
CA GLU A 301 8.26 -4.48 -23.12
C GLU A 301 8.53 -4.20 -21.63
N VAL A 302 7.48 -3.95 -20.84
CA VAL A 302 7.60 -3.77 -19.38
C VAL A 302 7.95 -5.09 -18.70
N GLU A 303 7.24 -6.16 -19.05
CA GLU A 303 7.47 -7.53 -18.55
C GLU A 303 8.82 -8.12 -18.98
N ASN A 304 9.48 -7.55 -19.98
CA ASN A 304 10.83 -7.96 -20.40
C ASN A 304 11.92 -6.96 -20.03
N THR A 305 11.65 -6.11 -19.03
CA THR A 305 12.63 -5.19 -18.46
C THR A 305 12.88 -5.56 -17.01
N TYR A 306 14.10 -6.03 -16.75
CA TYR A 306 14.52 -6.55 -15.46
C TYR A 306 15.50 -5.59 -14.80
N ILE A 307 15.36 -5.39 -13.50
CA ILE A 307 16.37 -4.69 -12.68
C ILE A 307 17.30 -5.76 -12.12
N ASN A 308 18.60 -5.63 -12.40
CA ASN A 308 19.58 -6.56 -11.87
C ASN A 308 19.55 -6.55 -10.33
N PRO A 309 19.57 -7.73 -9.69
CA PRO A 309 19.72 -7.79 -8.24
C PRO A 309 21.10 -7.26 -7.85
N VAL A 310 21.22 -6.74 -6.62
CA VAL A 310 22.50 -6.25 -6.08
C VAL A 310 23.53 -7.36 -6.05
N THR A 311 23.09 -8.56 -5.67
CA THR A 311 23.88 -9.78 -5.64
C THR A 311 23.23 -10.81 -6.56
N PRO A 312 23.98 -11.44 -7.48
CA PRO A 312 23.44 -12.46 -8.39
C PRO A 312 22.99 -13.72 -7.63
N GLU A 313 23.57 -13.94 -6.46
CA GLU A 313 23.23 -15.01 -5.52
C GLU A 313 22.75 -14.36 -4.21
N GLU A 314 21.59 -14.77 -3.70
CA GLU A 314 21.16 -14.40 -2.35
C GLU A 314 21.40 -15.61 -1.45
N HIS A 315 22.41 -15.49 -0.60
CA HIS A 315 22.53 -16.38 0.54
C HIS A 315 21.35 -16.15 1.49
N ARG A 316 20.94 -17.20 2.21
CA ARG A 316 19.84 -17.16 3.18
C ARG A 316 20.17 -16.16 4.29
N ASN A 317 19.79 -14.91 4.08
CA ASN A 317 19.97 -13.85 5.06
C ASN A 317 18.77 -13.83 5.98
N PHE A 318 19.02 -14.04 7.26
CA PHE A 318 18.04 -13.91 8.33
C PHE A 318 17.27 -12.58 8.23
N PHE A 319 17.94 -11.49 7.84
CA PHE A 319 17.31 -10.18 7.61
C PHE A 319 16.21 -10.17 6.55
N SER A 320 16.30 -10.99 5.50
CA SER A 320 15.27 -11.06 4.44
C SER A 320 13.96 -11.63 5.01
N TYR A 321 14.05 -12.68 5.82
CA TYR A 321 12.91 -13.25 6.55
C TYR A 321 12.36 -12.27 7.60
N PHE A 322 13.24 -11.68 8.41
CA PHE A 322 12.85 -10.72 9.45
C PHE A 322 12.23 -9.45 8.88
N GLY A 323 12.59 -9.04 7.66
CA GLY A 323 11.96 -7.93 6.97
C GLY A 323 10.45 -8.16 6.78
N THR A 324 10.06 -9.36 6.31
CA THR A 324 8.64 -9.67 6.05
C THR A 324 7.82 -9.77 7.34
N PHE A 325 8.32 -10.46 8.36
CA PHE A 325 7.65 -10.50 9.67
C PHE A 325 7.65 -9.13 10.34
N GLY A 326 8.71 -8.34 10.16
CA GLY A 326 8.84 -6.98 10.67
C GLY A 326 7.72 -6.06 10.16
N PHE A 327 7.38 -6.11 8.86
CA PHE A 327 6.25 -5.35 8.32
C PHE A 327 4.91 -5.77 8.94
N GLY A 328 4.71 -7.06 9.21
CA GLY A 328 3.50 -7.55 9.89
C GLY A 328 3.39 -7.02 11.32
N ILE A 329 4.48 -7.04 12.09
CA ILE A 329 4.54 -6.48 13.45
C ILE A 329 4.31 -4.97 13.42
N LEU A 330 4.92 -4.26 12.47
CA LEU A 330 4.70 -2.82 12.29
C LEU A 330 3.25 -2.50 11.92
N ALA A 331 2.58 -3.34 11.13
CA ALA A 331 1.17 -3.15 10.78
C ALA A 331 0.25 -3.34 11.98
N ILE A 332 0.49 -4.37 12.81
CA ILE A 332 -0.22 -4.57 14.08
C ILE A 332 0.01 -3.38 15.02
N ALA A 333 1.27 -2.97 15.19
CA ALA A 333 1.61 -1.83 16.03
C ALA A 333 0.95 -0.55 15.53
N TYR A 334 0.92 -0.32 14.22
CA TYR A 334 0.23 0.83 13.62
C TYR A 334 -1.28 0.79 13.87
N ALA A 335 -1.96 -0.35 13.64
CA ALA A 335 -3.40 -0.47 13.86
C ALA A 335 -3.78 -0.21 15.33
N LEU A 336 -3.01 -0.75 16.28
CA LEU A 336 -3.19 -0.49 17.72
C LEU A 336 -2.92 0.98 18.06
N LEU A 337 -1.79 1.52 17.62
CA LEU A 337 -1.42 2.92 17.86
C LEU A 337 -2.46 3.87 17.26
N TYR A 338 -3.01 3.53 16.09
CA TYR A 338 -4.08 4.32 15.48
C TYR A 338 -5.34 4.30 16.32
N MET A 339 -5.81 3.12 16.71
CA MET A 339 -7.05 2.94 17.47
C MET A 339 -7.00 3.59 18.86
N PHE A 340 -5.84 3.53 19.55
CA PHE A 340 -5.72 4.03 20.93
C PHE A 340 -5.13 5.45 21.04
N VAL A 341 -4.29 5.87 20.10
CA VAL A 341 -3.52 7.13 20.23
C VAL A 341 -3.84 8.13 19.13
N PHE A 342 -3.91 7.70 17.87
CA PHE A 342 -4.08 8.64 16.74
C PHE A 342 -5.53 8.88 16.32
N GLN A 343 -6.51 8.18 16.89
CA GLN A 343 -7.89 8.35 16.50
C GLN A 343 -8.39 9.76 16.86
N GLN A 344 -8.69 10.56 15.83
CA GLN A 344 -9.17 11.93 15.95
C GLN A 344 -10.68 12.04 15.64
N VAL A 345 -11.34 10.92 15.40
CA VAL A 345 -12.75 10.89 15.01
C VAL A 345 -13.60 11.18 16.23
N LEU A 346 -13.38 10.47 17.33
CA LEU A 346 -14.04 10.66 18.62
C LEU A 346 -12.98 11.07 19.65
N PRO A 347 -12.65 12.38 19.77
CA PRO A 347 -11.74 12.83 20.82
C PRO A 347 -12.32 12.48 22.18
N ASP A 348 -11.45 12.08 23.10
CA ASP A 348 -11.78 11.68 24.48
C ASP A 348 -12.76 10.50 24.59
N TYR A 349 -12.66 9.53 23.66
CA TYR A 349 -13.49 8.32 23.70
C TYR A 349 -13.19 7.47 24.94
N ASN A 350 -14.21 7.24 25.77
CA ASN A 350 -14.07 6.60 27.09
C ASN A 350 -14.23 5.06 27.08
N TRP A 351 -14.39 4.43 25.92
CA TRP A 351 -14.68 2.99 25.79
C TRP A 351 -15.97 2.51 26.47
N ASP A 352 -16.85 3.45 26.82
CA ASP A 352 -18.14 3.27 27.50
C ASP A 352 -19.21 2.59 26.64
N VAL A 353 -19.18 2.78 25.32
CA VAL A 353 -20.17 2.16 24.40
C VAL A 353 -20.03 0.64 24.35
N HIS A 354 -18.82 0.09 24.51
CA HIS A 354 -18.56 -1.34 24.31
C HIS A 354 -19.34 -2.22 25.29
N GLU A 355 -19.25 -1.92 26.59
CA GLU A 355 -19.84 -2.72 27.67
C GLU A 355 -21.38 -2.76 27.57
N VAL A 356 -22.00 -1.59 27.34
CA VAL A 356 -23.46 -1.46 27.24
C VAL A 356 -23.98 -2.16 25.97
N CYS A 357 -23.26 -2.02 24.86
CA CYS A 357 -23.67 -2.61 23.58
C CYS A 357 -23.49 -4.12 23.53
N GLU A 358 -22.54 -4.71 24.27
CA GLU A 358 -22.41 -6.16 24.34
C GLU A 358 -23.69 -6.80 24.88
N THR A 359 -24.22 -6.27 25.99
CA THR A 359 -25.49 -6.71 26.59
C THR A 359 -26.67 -6.54 25.62
N PHE A 360 -26.74 -5.41 24.93
CA PHE A 360 -27.79 -5.15 23.93
C PHE A 360 -27.74 -6.13 22.75
N LEU A 361 -26.55 -6.40 22.22
CA LEU A 361 -26.34 -7.31 21.09
C LEU A 361 -26.64 -8.77 21.48
N GLU A 362 -26.35 -9.18 22.70
CA GLU A 362 -26.75 -10.50 23.22
C GLU A 362 -28.27 -10.64 23.32
N LYS A 363 -28.98 -9.59 23.76
CA LYS A 363 -30.45 -9.56 23.80
C LYS A 363 -31.06 -9.69 22.40
N ILE A 364 -30.49 -9.02 21.39
CA ILE A 364 -30.90 -9.17 19.99
C ILE A 364 -30.62 -10.59 19.49
N ARG A 365 -29.41 -11.12 19.74
CA ARG A 365 -29.00 -12.47 19.29
C ARG A 365 -29.88 -13.57 19.87
N SER A 366 -30.36 -13.40 21.10
CA SER A 366 -31.26 -14.34 21.77
C SER A 366 -32.72 -14.20 21.35
N GLY A 367 -33.06 -13.22 20.49
CA GLY A 367 -34.44 -12.98 20.05
C GLY A 367 -35.34 -12.38 21.14
N MET A 368 -34.75 -11.86 22.23
CA MET A 368 -35.47 -11.24 23.35
C MET A 368 -35.71 -9.73 23.17
N ALA A 369 -35.30 -9.18 22.02
CA ALA A 369 -35.62 -7.81 21.63
C ALA A 369 -37.00 -7.80 20.94
N GLY A 370 -38.06 -7.78 21.75
CA GLY A 370 -39.45 -7.58 21.31
C GLY A 370 -39.99 -6.25 21.79
#